data_AF-A0A2P6WA96-F1
#
_entry.id   AF-A0A2P6WA96-F1
#
_cell.length_a   1.000
_cell.length_b   1.000
_cell.length_c   1.000
_cell.angle_alpha   90.00
_cell.angle_beta   90.00
_cell.angle_gamma   90.00
#
_symmetry.space_group_name_H-M   'P 1'
#
loop_
_entity.id
_entity.type
_entity.pdbx_description
1 polymer ?
#
loop_
_entity_poly.entity_id
_entity_poly.type
_entity_poly.pdbx_seq_one_letter_code
_entity_poly.pdbx_strand_id
1 'polypeptide(L)' 'MAKVSVDVPDSLKQKIEETAQEKDYKSPSEYIRHALRQQLERDEEIDIELLYRYINLQKEEELDKAKDIDQVREELT' A
#
# COMPACT_ATOMS: atom_id res chain seq x y z
N MET A 1 21.04 -6.75 0.59
CA MET A 1 19.58 -6.85 0.38
C MET A 1 19.11 -8.22 0.85
N ALA A 2 18.04 -8.27 1.66
CA ALA A 2 17.36 -9.53 1.94
C ALA A 2 16.87 -10.15 0.63
N LYS A 3 17.02 -11.47 0.49
CA LYS A 3 16.52 -12.22 -0.67
C LYS A 3 15.28 -12.99 -0.24
N VAL A 4 14.23 -12.91 -1.06
CA VAL A 4 13.00 -13.66 -0.87
C VAL A 4 12.82 -14.54 -2.11
N SER A 5 12.58 -15.83 -1.87
CA SER A 5 12.22 -16.78 -2.93
C SER A 5 10.72 -16.98 -2.85
N VAL A 6 10.03 -16.81 -3.97
CA VAL A 6 8.57 -16.93 -4.06
C VAL A 6 8.27 -17.89 -5.21
N ASP A 7 7.42 -18.86 -4.93
CA ASP A 7 6.92 -19.73 -5.99
C ASP A 7 5.69 -19.09 -6.63
N VAL A 8 5.64 -19.11 -7.96
CA VAL A 8 4.62 -18.43 -8.75
C VAL A 8 4.24 -19.33 -9.93
N PRO A 9 2.95 -19.38 -10.31
CA PRO A 9 2.52 -20.14 -11.48
C PRO A 9 3.26 -19.70 -12.75
N ASP A 10 3.56 -20.64 -13.65
CA ASP A 10 4.37 -20.37 -14.85
C ASP A 10 3.70 -19.36 -15.81
N SER A 11 2.37 -19.37 -15.88
CA SER A 11 1.61 -18.36 -16.63
C SER A 11 1.82 -16.95 -16.08
N LEU A 12 2.02 -16.82 -14.77
CA LEU A 12 2.30 -15.54 -14.12
C LEU A 12 3.76 -15.11 -14.36
N LYS A 13 4.70 -16.05 -14.37
CA LYS A 13 6.13 -15.77 -14.65
C LYS A 13 6.31 -15.13 -16.02
N GLN A 14 5.71 -15.71 -17.06
CA GLN A 14 5.75 -15.14 -18.42
C GLN A 14 5.21 -13.71 -18.44
N LYS A 15 4.04 -13.50 -17.84
CA LYS A 15 3.42 -12.17 -17.79
C LYS A 15 4.29 -11.14 -17.04
N ILE A 16 4.96 -11.55 -15.95
CA ILE A 16 5.87 -10.70 -15.19
C ILE A 16 7.08 -10.32 -16.05
N GLU A 17 7.65 -11.26 -16.80
CA GLU A 17 8.79 -11.02 -17.68
C GLU A 17 8.43 -10.07 -18.83
N GLU A 18 7.31 -10.33 -19.51
CA GLU A 18 6.78 -9.47 -20.57
C GLU A 18 6.53 -8.05 -20.07
N THR A 19 5.82 -7.91 -18.95
CA THR A 19 5.50 -6.60 -18.37
C THR A 19 6.76 -5.85 -17.92
N ALA A 20 7.75 -6.56 -17.39
CA ALA A 20 9.01 -5.95 -16.98
C ALA A 20 9.78 -5.40 -18.20
N GLN A 21 9.77 -6.13 -19.32
CA GLN A 21 10.39 -5.70 -20.56
C GLN A 21 9.64 -4.53 -21.21
N GLU A 22 8.30 -4.61 -21.30
CA GLU A 22 7.46 -3.54 -21.86
C GLU A 22 7.61 -2.20 -21.13
N LYS A 23 7.86 -2.25 -19.82
CA LYS A 23 8.03 -1.07 -18.96
C LYS A 23 9.49 -0.69 -18.72
N ASP A 24 10.42 -1.27 -19.48
CA ASP A 24 11.87 -0.99 -19.41
C ASP A 24 12.49 -1.16 -18.01
N TYR A 25 12.01 -2.14 -17.23
CA TYR A 25 12.69 -2.53 -15.99
C TYR A 25 13.93 -3.38 -16.31
N LYS A 26 14.99 -3.24 -15.50
CA LYS A 26 16.26 -3.97 -15.74
C LYS A 26 16.15 -5.46 -15.43
N SER A 27 15.14 -5.86 -14.65
CA SER A 27 14.85 -7.25 -14.35
C SER A 27 13.41 -7.45 -13.86
N PRO A 28 12.84 -8.66 -14.01
CA PRO A 28 11.56 -9.03 -13.41
C PRO A 28 11.51 -8.75 -11.90
N SER A 29 12.62 -8.99 -11.19
CA SER A 29 12.73 -8.73 -9.76
C SER A 29 12.64 -7.24 -9.40
N GLU A 30 13.11 -6.34 -10.27
CA GLU A 30 12.99 -4.90 -10.06
C GLU A 30 11.54 -4.43 -10.23
N TYR A 31 10.87 -4.92 -11.26
CA TYR A 31 9.44 -4.70 -11.46
C TYR A 31 8.62 -5.18 -10.25
N ILE A 32 8.85 -6.41 -9.78
CA ILE A 32 8.15 -6.96 -8.61
C ILE A 32 8.38 -6.10 -7.36
N ARG A 33 9.62 -5.68 -7.09
CA ARG A 33 9.91 -4.80 -5.95
C ARG A 33 9.19 -3.46 -6.05
N HIS A 34 9.12 -2.87 -7.25
CA HIS A 34 8.40 -1.63 -7.47
C HIS A 34 6.89 -1.80 -7.28
N ALA A 35 6.30 -2.86 -7.84
CA ALA A 35 4.88 -3.18 -7.67
C ALA A 35 4.52 -3.41 -6.20
N LEU A 36 5.37 -4.12 -5.44
CA LEU A 36 5.18 -4.32 -4.00
C LEU A 36 5.22 -3.00 -3.23
N ARG A 37 6.13 -2.08 -3.56
CA ARG A 37 6.16 -0.76 -2.91
C ARG A 37 4.89 0.03 -3.17
N GLN A 38 4.43 0.08 -4.42
CA GLN A 38 3.17 0.78 -4.75
C GLN A 38 1.96 0.16 -4.05
N GLN A 39 1.94 -1.17 -3.90
CA GLN A 39 0.87 -1.82 -3.16
C GLN A 39 0.94 -1.46 -1.68
N LEU A 40 2.12 -1.47 -1.07
CA LEU A 40 2.30 -1.05 0.32
C LEU A 40 1.92 0.41 0.52
N GLU A 41 2.29 1.33 -0.37
CA GLU A 41 1.89 2.74 -0.32
C GLU A 41 0.37 2.91 -0.39
N ARG A 42 -0.32 2.09 -1.20
CA ARG A 42 -1.80 2.08 -1.27
C ARG A 42 -2.45 1.43 -0.04
N ASP A 43 -1.80 0.44 0.55
CA ASP A 43 -2.28 -0.21 1.76
C ASP A 43 -2.01 0.68 3.01
N GLU A 44 -1.00 1.56 2.94
CA GLU A 44 -0.70 2.61 3.91
C GLU A 44 -1.63 3.83 3.77
N GLU A 45 -2.19 4.10 2.58
CA GLU A 45 -3.29 5.05 2.43
C GLU A 45 -4.49 4.60 3.28
N ILE A 46 -4.77 5.38 4.32
CA ILE A 46 -5.85 5.07 5.25
C ILE A 46 -7.15 5.00 4.49
N ASP A 47 -7.85 3.88 4.64
CA ASP A 47 -9.21 3.73 4.14
C ASP A 47 -10.09 4.80 4.79
N ILE A 48 -10.44 5.81 3.98
CA ILE A 48 -11.21 6.98 4.38
C ILE A 48 -12.56 6.55 5.00
N GLU A 49 -13.17 5.47 4.52
CA GLU A 49 -14.43 4.96 5.04
C GLU A 49 -14.26 4.36 6.44
N LEU A 50 -13.15 3.66 6.66
CA LEU A 50 -12.77 3.14 7.99
C LEU A 50 -12.44 4.28 8.97
N LEU A 51 -11.78 5.33 8.48
CA LEU A 51 -11.47 6.56 9.21
C LEU A 51 -12.75 7.31 9.63
N TYR A 52 -13.69 7.49 8.70
CA TYR A 52 -15.01 8.06 8.98
C TYR A 52 -15.77 7.23 10.00
N ARG A 53 -15.72 5.90 9.88
CA ARG A 53 -16.35 4.99 10.83
C ARG A 53 -15.73 5.12 12.22
N TYR A 54 -14.41 5.20 12.33
CA TYR A 54 -13.71 5.42 13.59
C TYR A 54 -14.07 6.77 14.21
N ILE A 55 -14.06 7.86 13.44
CA ILE A 55 -14.47 9.19 13.89
C ILE A 55 -15.93 9.19 14.37
N ASN A 56 -16.82 8.50 13.66
CA ASN A 56 -18.23 8.42 14.06
C ASN A 56 -18.44 7.55 15.31
N LEU A 57 -17.66 6.46 15.48
CA LEU A 57 -17.64 5.67 16.71
C LEU A 57 -17.11 6.48 17.90
N GLN A 58 -16.05 7.29 17.70
CA GLN A 58 -15.54 8.21 18.72
C GLN A 58 -16.50 9.37 19.05
N LYS A 59 -17.38 9.76 18.12
CA LYS A 59 -18.43 10.76 18.39
C LYS A 59 -19.57 10.22 19.24
N GLU A 60 -19.80 8.90 19.24
CA GLU A 60 -20.79 8.25 20.11
C GLU A 60 -20.25 8.02 21.54
N GLU A 61 -18.93 7.93 21.71
CA GLU A 61 -18.24 7.82 23.01
C GLU A 61 -17.50 9.12 23.37
N GLU A 62 -18.23 10.07 23.98
CA GLU A 62 -17.74 11.26 24.71
C GLU A 62 -16.55 12.06 24.11
N LEU A 63 -16.93 13.17 23.46
CA LEU A 63 -16.12 14.36 23.19
C LEU A 63 -15.21 14.75 24.36
N ASP A 64 -13.90 14.78 24.14
CA ASP A 64 -13.11 15.87 24.74
C ASP A 64 -11.79 16.25 24.05
N LYS A 65 -11.25 15.49 23.08
CA LYS A 65 -10.03 15.91 22.34
C LYS A 65 -9.96 15.39 20.91
N ALA A 66 -10.86 15.82 20.03
CA ALA A 66 -10.68 15.59 18.59
C ALA A 66 -9.63 16.59 18.06
N LYS A 67 -8.42 16.10 17.78
CA LYS A 67 -7.34 16.86 17.13
C LYS A 67 -7.73 17.21 15.68
N ASP A 68 -7.14 18.30 15.19
CA ASP A 68 -7.41 18.86 13.87
C ASP A 68 -6.91 17.95 12.73
N ILE A 69 -7.57 18.01 11.58
CA ILE A 69 -7.41 17.07 10.46
C ILE A 69 -5.98 17.07 9.89
N ASP A 70 -5.31 18.22 9.90
CA ASP A 70 -3.93 18.34 9.42
C ASP A 70 -2.92 17.60 10.33
N GLN A 71 -3.20 17.45 11.63
CA GLN A 71 -2.37 16.64 12.53
C GLN A 71 -2.53 15.14 12.29
N VAL A 72 -3.75 14.70 11.99
CA VAL A 72 -4.03 13.29 11.70
C VAL A 72 -3.34 12.86 10.40
N ARG A 73 -3.27 13.76 9.42
CA ARG A 73 -2.62 13.48 8.13
C ARG A 73 -1.09 13.41 8.24
N GLU A 74 -0.46 14.29 9.02
CA GLU A 74 0.99 14.22 9.29
C GLU A 74 1.41 13.00 10.11
N GLU A 75 0.56 12.47 10.99
CA GLU A 75 0.86 11.22 11.73
C GLU A 75 0.78 9.96 10.83
N LEU A 76 0.19 10.07 9.63
CA LEU A 76 -0.09 8.94 8.74
C LEU A 76 0.61 9.04 7.36
N THR A 77 1.53 10.00 7.21
CA THR A 77 2.46 10.10 6.06
C THR A 77 3.89 9.91 6.54
#